data_AF-A0A9Q8T3V6-F1
#
_entry.id   AF-A0A9Q8T3V6-F1
#
_cell.length_a   1.000
_cell.length_b   1.000
_cell.length_c   1.000
_cell.angle_alpha   90.00
_cell.angle_beta   90.00
_cell.angle_gamma   90.00
#
_symmetry.space_group_name_H-M   'P 1'
#
loop_
_entity.id
_entity.type
_entity.pdbx_description
1 polymer ?
#
loop_
_entity_poly.entity_id
_entity_poly.type
_entity_poly.pdbx_seq_one_letter_code
_entity_poly.pdbx_strand_id
1 'polypeptide(L)'
;MDGMSMATTTTVMAATGTMSMAATTSTKAAMSGMGSSTGCKISMLWNWNVIDSCFISSQWKITSNGMFAGSCIGVILLVMVLEALRRATKEYDRYLIKAHKQQYANAGAVSPSSASADDHGKGPSGSAAAIAANVVPPFRPNVLQQAVRALIHMCQFAVAYFVMLLAMYYNGYLIICIFIGSYIGAFLFQWETIYDGPTSAASEATRIPMPNPFSSPSSSSLAQPSSLSDESRTLPGLNIWLQTIPTTFSIQTFAMAITEIHTKKLSPGFGIEAHNFPFQPDTLDQSARLIQDLVKKHGFLVIRKSGLTDETHVALARHLGELDDVKPYNKAGRINRLQYDELFDVGNIEADGSIVDPKSPRAQAGLGNALFHVDSSFNPRRAGYSMLLAHELPPQGTGGSTEFCDTRAAWDGLDEDMKAELTEKDYVACHSILHSKKLAAPEHFANIEPADYPMGRHKLVQKHEASGRMNL
;
A
#
# COMPACT_ATOMS: atom_id res chain seq x y z
N MET A 1 -51.69 52.38 8.40
CA MET A 1 -52.52 52.15 7.21
C MET A 1 -51.63 52.36 6.02
N ASP A 2 -51.59 51.36 5.13
CA ASP A 2 -51.13 51.43 3.75
C ASP A 2 -49.71 51.91 3.41
N GLY A 3 -48.98 51.02 2.73
CA GLY A 3 -48.30 51.30 1.46
C GLY A 3 -47.16 52.31 1.43
N MET A 4 -45.96 51.83 1.07
CA MET A 4 -45.26 52.19 -0.18
C MET A 4 -43.82 51.66 -0.14
N SER A 5 -43.54 50.68 -1.00
CA SER A 5 -42.20 50.27 -1.40
C SER A 5 -41.99 50.75 -2.84
N MET A 6 -40.94 51.54 -3.04
CA MET A 6 -40.53 52.11 -4.33
C MET A 6 -39.74 51.09 -5.14
N ALA A 7 -40.22 50.78 -6.34
CA ALA A 7 -39.49 50.10 -7.38
C ALA A 7 -38.59 51.10 -8.13
N THR A 8 -37.39 50.69 -8.53
CA THR A 8 -36.67 51.35 -9.63
C THR A 8 -35.89 50.30 -10.42
N THR A 9 -36.24 50.24 -11.70
CA THR A 9 -35.69 49.41 -12.78
C THR A 9 -34.37 50.00 -13.28
N THR A 10 -33.36 49.17 -13.53
CA THR A 10 -32.29 49.51 -14.48
C THR A 10 -31.82 48.25 -15.21
N THR A 11 -32.11 48.24 -16.51
CA THR A 11 -31.62 47.38 -17.58
C THR A 11 -30.15 47.69 -17.90
N VAL A 12 -29.35 46.67 -18.21
CA VAL A 12 -28.05 46.87 -18.88
C VAL A 12 -27.91 45.88 -20.03
N MET A 13 -27.60 46.43 -21.20
CA MET A 13 -27.58 45.78 -22.52
C MET A 13 -26.27 45.04 -22.80
N ALA A 14 -26.38 44.00 -23.62
CA ALA A 14 -25.27 43.32 -24.29
C ALA A 14 -24.70 44.17 -25.45
N ALA A 15 -23.38 44.20 -25.59
CA ALA A 15 -22.69 44.81 -26.71
C ALA A 15 -21.86 43.76 -27.46
N THR A 16 -22.29 43.49 -28.69
CA THR A 16 -21.61 42.69 -29.72
C THR A 16 -20.63 43.60 -30.46
N GLY A 17 -19.35 43.23 -30.51
CA GLY A 17 -18.32 43.94 -31.26
C GLY A 17 -17.68 43.05 -32.31
N THR A 18 -18.12 43.18 -33.55
CA THR A 18 -17.51 42.63 -34.76
C THR A 18 -16.40 43.56 -35.26
N MET A 19 -15.21 43.02 -35.55
CA MET A 19 -14.26 43.62 -36.48
C MET A 19 -13.77 42.56 -37.46
N SER A 20 -13.79 42.91 -38.74
CA SER A 20 -13.44 42.10 -39.91
C SER A 20 -12.26 42.75 -40.65
N MET A 21 -11.72 42.01 -41.62
CA MET A 21 -10.71 42.34 -42.65
C MET A 21 -9.25 42.12 -42.23
N ALA A 22 -8.34 41.51 -43.01
CA ALA A 22 -8.34 41.19 -44.43
C ALA A 22 -7.39 40.01 -44.73
N ALA A 23 -7.72 39.29 -45.81
CA ALA A 23 -6.86 38.31 -46.46
C ALA A 23 -5.56 38.94 -46.98
N THR A 24 -4.43 38.25 -46.80
CA THR A 24 -3.21 38.50 -47.58
C THR A 24 -2.72 37.20 -48.20
N THR A 25 -2.48 37.33 -49.50
CA THR A 25 -2.14 36.37 -50.53
C THR A 25 -0.93 35.48 -50.27
N SER A 26 -1.07 34.26 -50.79
CA SER A 26 -0.03 33.29 -51.11
C SER A 26 1.23 33.87 -51.75
N THR A 27 2.39 33.60 -51.15
CA THR A 27 3.66 33.50 -51.89
C THR A 27 4.04 32.03 -51.99
N LYS A 28 3.87 31.49 -53.20
CA LYS A 28 4.57 30.28 -53.66
C LYS A 28 6.07 30.56 -53.63
N ALA A 29 6.81 29.86 -52.78
CA ALA A 29 8.21 29.56 -53.03
C ALA A 29 8.29 28.07 -53.36
N ALA A 30 8.19 27.78 -54.65
CA ALA A 30 8.64 26.51 -55.19
C ALA A 30 10.18 26.53 -55.17
N MET A 31 10.78 25.58 -54.45
CA MET A 31 12.15 25.14 -54.67
C MET A 31 12.08 23.62 -54.81
N SER A 32 12.16 23.16 -56.06
CA SER A 32 12.49 21.78 -56.37
C SER A 32 13.93 21.53 -55.95
N GLY A 33 14.14 20.51 -55.14
CA GLY A 33 15.47 20.00 -54.79
C GLY A 33 15.37 18.50 -54.54
N MET A 34 15.59 17.72 -55.59
CA MET A 34 15.83 16.28 -55.51
C MET A 34 17.04 16.02 -54.60
N GLY A 35 16.85 15.31 -53.48
CA GLY A 35 17.93 14.98 -52.55
C GLY A 35 17.49 13.98 -51.50
N SER A 36 17.84 12.71 -51.70
CA SER A 36 17.71 11.55 -50.81
C SER A 36 17.55 11.87 -49.31
N SER A 37 16.38 11.58 -48.74
CA SER A 37 16.05 11.83 -47.33
C SER A 37 16.79 10.87 -46.37
N THR A 38 17.91 11.32 -45.81
CA THR A 38 18.73 10.66 -44.78
C THR A 38 18.17 10.79 -43.35
N GLY A 39 16.84 10.82 -43.18
CA GLY A 39 16.17 11.05 -41.88
C GLY A 39 16.24 9.88 -40.89
N CYS A 40 16.23 10.18 -39.59
CA CYS A 40 16.12 9.19 -38.52
C CYS A 40 14.70 8.57 -38.47
N LYS A 41 14.61 7.24 -38.40
CA LYS A 41 13.35 6.54 -38.14
C LYS A 41 13.08 6.55 -36.63
N ILE A 42 12.17 7.42 -36.20
CA ILE A 42 11.69 7.47 -34.82
C ILE A 42 10.23 7.01 -34.82
N SER A 43 9.90 6.03 -33.98
CA SER A 43 8.54 5.55 -33.76
C SER A 43 8.27 5.53 -32.27
N MET A 44 7.19 6.19 -31.84
CA MET A 44 6.68 6.13 -30.46
C MET A 44 5.74 4.93 -30.24
N LEU A 45 5.58 4.10 -31.27
CA LEU A 45 4.88 2.81 -31.20
C LEU A 45 5.90 1.67 -31.25
N TRP A 46 5.49 0.52 -30.71
CA TRP A 46 6.29 -0.72 -30.74
C TRP A 46 6.84 -1.00 -32.13
N ASN A 47 8.17 -1.10 -32.24
CA ASN A 47 8.86 -1.26 -33.52
C ASN A 47 10.07 -2.20 -33.43
N TRP A 48 10.44 -2.73 -34.59
CA TRP A 48 11.62 -3.61 -34.78
C TRP A 48 12.63 -2.97 -35.73
N ASN A 49 12.74 -1.64 -35.72
CA ASN A 49 13.60 -0.92 -36.65
C ASN A 49 15.07 -1.09 -36.27
N VAL A 50 15.89 -1.48 -37.24
CA VAL A 50 17.34 -1.69 -37.07
C VAL A 50 18.13 -0.59 -37.76
N ILE A 51 17.93 -0.41 -39.08
CA ILE A 51 18.70 0.54 -39.90
C ILE A 51 17.98 1.89 -39.98
N ASP A 52 18.77 2.96 -39.87
CA ASP A 52 18.37 4.37 -39.79
C ASP A 52 17.62 4.76 -38.50
N SER A 53 17.63 3.91 -37.48
CA SER A 53 17.12 4.24 -36.14
C SER A 53 18.09 5.18 -35.41
N CYS A 54 17.56 6.16 -34.67
CA CYS A 54 18.35 7.08 -33.85
C CYS A 54 17.90 7.00 -32.39
N PHE A 55 18.85 6.90 -31.46
CA PHE A 55 18.58 6.74 -30.03
C PHE A 55 19.18 7.90 -29.22
N ILE A 56 18.39 8.54 -28.37
CA ILE A 56 18.74 9.70 -27.52
C ILE A 56 19.09 10.97 -28.30
N SER A 57 19.93 10.89 -29.34
CA SER A 57 20.38 12.00 -30.18
C SER A 57 20.44 11.55 -31.64
N SER A 58 20.28 12.51 -32.56
CA SER A 58 20.50 12.29 -34.01
C SER A 58 21.94 11.85 -34.34
N GLN A 59 22.88 12.08 -33.43
CA GLN A 59 24.27 11.63 -33.54
C GLN A 59 24.43 10.12 -33.33
N TRP A 60 23.55 9.50 -32.54
CA TRP A 60 23.55 8.05 -32.33
C TRP A 60 22.62 7.39 -33.35
N LYS A 61 22.97 7.54 -34.63
CA LYS A 61 22.26 6.93 -35.76
C LYS A 61 22.85 5.57 -36.10
N ILE A 62 21.99 4.56 -36.23
CA ILE A 62 22.37 3.21 -36.62
C ILE A 62 22.37 3.09 -38.15
N THR A 63 23.55 2.97 -38.76
CA THR A 63 23.71 2.85 -40.22
C THR A 63 24.05 1.43 -40.67
N SER A 64 24.40 0.53 -39.75
CA SER A 64 24.74 -0.87 -40.04
C SER A 64 24.24 -1.83 -38.96
N ASN A 65 24.05 -3.10 -39.33
CA ASN A 65 23.66 -4.15 -38.38
C ASN A 65 24.73 -4.37 -37.28
N GLY A 66 26.01 -4.17 -37.60
CA GLY A 66 27.10 -4.25 -36.62
C GLY A 66 27.03 -3.14 -35.57
N MET A 67 26.71 -1.90 -35.99
CA MET A 67 26.49 -0.78 -35.06
C MET A 67 25.26 -0.98 -34.18
N PHE A 68 24.21 -1.62 -34.72
CA PHE A 68 23.04 -1.99 -33.94
C PHE A 68 23.38 -3.01 -32.86
N ALA A 69 24.09 -4.09 -33.23
CA ALA A 69 24.55 -5.10 -32.28
C ALA A 69 25.44 -4.48 -31.18
N GLY A 70 26.34 -3.55 -31.54
CA GLY A 70 27.14 -2.80 -30.58
C GLY A 70 26.28 -1.96 -29.63
N SER A 71 25.19 -1.36 -30.11
CA SER A 71 24.25 -0.60 -29.27
C SER A 71 23.50 -1.52 -28.31
N CYS A 72 23.03 -2.68 -28.77
CA CYS A 72 22.41 -3.70 -27.93
C CYS A 72 23.34 -4.19 -26.80
N ILE A 73 24.61 -4.46 -27.13
CA ILE A 73 25.64 -4.82 -26.14
C ILE A 73 25.87 -3.67 -25.16
N GLY A 74 25.96 -2.43 -25.66
CA GLY A 74 26.10 -1.23 -24.84
C GLY A 74 24.96 -1.06 -23.84
N VAL A 75 23.71 -1.32 -24.25
CA VAL A 75 22.55 -1.27 -23.35
C VAL A 75 22.60 -2.36 -22.28
N ILE A 76 22.97 -3.60 -22.65
CA ILE A 76 23.17 -4.68 -21.67
C ILE A 76 24.20 -4.26 -20.62
N LEU A 77 25.37 -3.76 -21.06
CA LEU A 77 26.44 -3.31 -20.17
C LEU A 77 26.00 -2.11 -19.31
N LEU A 78 25.23 -1.17 -19.86
CA LEU A 78 24.71 -0.02 -19.13
C LEU A 78 23.79 -0.46 -17.98
N VAL A 79 22.91 -1.44 -18.22
CA VAL A 79 22.04 -1.99 -17.17
C VAL A 79 22.84 -2.81 -16.16
N MET A 80 23.87 -3.53 -16.59
CA MET A 80 24.78 -4.21 -15.66
C MET A 80 25.52 -3.21 -14.75
N VAL A 81 25.93 -2.05 -15.27
CA VAL A 81 26.52 -0.96 -14.47
C VAL A 81 25.52 -0.41 -13.46
N LEU A 82 24.24 -0.29 -13.82
CA LEU A 82 23.20 0.11 -12.86
C LEU A 82 23.11 -0.86 -11.68
N GLU A 83 23.17 -2.17 -11.93
CA GLU A 83 23.20 -3.19 -10.88
C GLU A 83 24.50 -3.17 -10.07
N ALA A 84 25.64 -2.92 -10.73
CA ALA A 84 26.92 -2.75 -10.05
C ALA A 84 26.91 -1.54 -9.09
N LEU A 85 26.30 -0.42 -9.48
CA LEU A 85 26.14 0.77 -8.64
C LEU A 85 25.21 0.52 -7.45
N ARG A 86 24.12 -0.23 -7.66
CA ARG A 86 23.24 -0.68 -6.56
C ARG A 86 24.00 -1.55 -5.55
N ARG A 87 24.85 -2.45 -6.04
CA ARG A 87 25.73 -3.27 -5.20
C ARG A 87 26.81 -2.44 -4.49
N ALA A 88 27.42 -1.48 -5.18
CA ALA A 88 28.42 -0.59 -4.59
C ALA A 88 27.85 0.23 -3.42
N THR A 89 26.60 0.69 -3.52
CA THR A 89 25.90 1.36 -2.42
C THR A 89 25.81 0.46 -1.19
N LYS A 90 25.32 -0.78 -1.37
CA LYS A 90 25.20 -1.77 -0.28
C LYS A 90 26.55 -2.13 0.34
N GLU A 91 27.57 -2.31 -0.50
CA GLU A 91 28.91 -2.68 -0.02
C GLU A 91 29.59 -1.52 0.71
N TYR A 92 29.40 -0.29 0.25
CA TYR A 92 29.89 0.91 0.93
C TYR A 92 29.21 1.10 2.29
N ASP A 93 27.88 0.90 2.38
CA ASP A 93 27.16 0.96 3.65
C ASP A 93 27.65 -0.13 4.64
N ARG A 94 27.88 -1.37 4.16
CA ARG A 94 28.50 -2.42 4.98
C ARG A 94 29.90 -2.07 5.44
N TYR A 95 30.71 -1.46 4.57
CA TYR A 95 32.06 -1.02 4.91
C TYR A 95 32.02 0.01 6.04
N LEU A 96 31.13 1.00 5.97
CA LEU A 96 30.94 2.00 7.03
C LEU A 96 30.54 1.36 8.36
N ILE A 97 29.59 0.43 8.33
CA ILE A 97 29.16 -0.30 9.53
C ILE A 97 30.32 -1.11 10.13
N LYS A 98 31.12 -1.78 9.29
CA LYS A 98 32.27 -2.58 9.74
C LYS A 98 33.36 -1.69 10.35
N ALA A 99 33.67 -0.56 9.72
CA ALA A 99 34.64 0.41 10.23
C ALA A 99 34.19 0.99 11.58
N HIS A 100 32.91 1.33 11.71
CA HIS A 100 32.32 1.81 12.97
C HIS A 100 32.43 0.74 14.07
N LYS A 101 32.00 -0.50 13.80
CA LYS A 101 32.13 -1.62 14.76
C LYS A 101 33.58 -1.84 15.22
N GLN A 102 34.56 -1.72 14.33
CA GLN A 102 35.98 -1.85 14.66
C GLN A 102 36.49 -0.72 15.56
N GLN A 103 36.04 0.53 15.35
CA GLN A 103 36.42 1.65 16.20
C GLN A 103 35.96 1.47 17.65
N TYR A 104 34.75 0.95 17.88
CA TYR A 104 34.25 0.67 19.23
C TYR A 104 34.96 -0.53 19.88
N ALA A 105 35.28 -1.56 19.10
CA ALA A 105 36.07 -2.69 19.59
C ALA A 105 37.47 -2.25 20.08
N ASN A 106 38.10 -1.27 19.42
CA ASN A 106 39.40 -0.74 19.79
C ASN A 106 39.32 0.27 20.97
N ALA A 107 38.24 1.04 21.08
CA ALA A 107 38.04 1.99 22.18
C ALA A 107 37.75 1.32 23.53
N GLY A 108 37.14 0.12 23.53
CA GLY A 108 36.93 -0.68 24.74
C GLY A 108 38.19 -1.35 25.31
N ALA A 109 39.34 -1.22 24.64
CA ALA A 109 40.61 -1.84 25.05
C ALA A 109 41.55 -0.90 25.86
N VAL A 110 41.09 0.30 26.25
CA VAL A 110 41.90 1.22 27.09
C VAL A 110 41.68 0.89 28.57
N SER A 111 42.58 0.08 29.14
CA SER A 111 42.66 -0.24 30.57
C SER A 111 42.94 1.00 31.44
N PRO A 112 42.33 1.14 32.63
CA PRO A 112 42.85 2.04 33.65
C PRO A 112 44.13 1.47 34.26
N SER A 113 45.15 2.31 34.24
CA SER A 113 46.44 2.17 34.90
C SER A 113 46.35 1.88 36.41
N SER A 114 47.28 1.02 36.85
CA SER A 114 47.71 0.73 38.21
C SER A 114 47.67 1.90 39.22
N ALA A 115 47.01 1.70 40.35
CA ALA A 115 47.32 2.34 41.63
C ALA A 115 47.10 1.32 42.77
N SER A 116 48.11 1.20 43.62
CA SER A 116 48.30 0.19 44.67
C SER A 116 47.54 0.47 45.98
N ALA A 117 47.50 -0.57 46.83
CA ALA A 117 47.49 -0.60 48.31
C ALA A 117 46.21 -1.10 49.03
N ASP A 118 46.40 -2.28 49.67
CA ASP A 118 46.12 -2.68 51.06
C ASP A 118 44.68 -2.94 51.60
N ASP A 119 44.46 -4.23 51.86
CA ASP A 119 44.09 -4.90 53.13
C ASP A 119 42.65 -4.96 53.73
N HIS A 120 42.32 -6.21 54.11
CA HIS A 120 41.29 -6.80 54.99
C HIS A 120 39.80 -6.38 55.03
N GLY A 121 38.91 -7.34 54.69
CA GLY A 121 37.53 -7.37 55.18
C GLY A 121 36.60 -8.39 54.50
N LYS A 122 36.05 -9.34 55.27
CA LYS A 122 35.11 -10.41 54.84
C LYS A 122 33.78 -9.86 54.28
N GLY A 123 33.34 -10.43 53.15
CA GLY A 123 31.95 -10.47 52.69
C GLY A 123 31.85 -11.08 51.29
N PRO A 124 30.88 -11.96 50.97
CA PRO A 124 30.69 -12.43 49.60
C PRO A 124 29.91 -11.34 48.84
N SER A 125 30.63 -10.34 48.33
CA SER A 125 30.06 -9.40 47.35
C SER A 125 30.18 -10.02 45.96
N GLY A 126 29.04 -10.12 45.27
CA GLY A 126 28.91 -10.80 43.99
C GLY A 126 29.87 -10.26 42.93
N SER A 127 30.73 -11.15 42.43
CA SER A 127 31.44 -10.96 41.17
C SER A 127 30.43 -11.08 40.00
N ALA A 128 29.65 -10.03 39.79
CA ALA A 128 29.07 -9.74 38.48
C ALA A 128 30.11 -8.96 37.69
N ALA A 129 31.17 -9.65 37.25
CA ALA A 129 32.01 -9.14 36.18
C ALA A 129 31.10 -8.96 34.97
N ALA A 130 30.78 -7.69 34.70
CA ALA A 130 29.90 -7.28 33.63
C ALA A 130 30.40 -7.85 32.29
N ILE A 131 29.70 -8.84 31.77
CA ILE A 131 29.63 -9.06 30.32
C ILE A 131 28.75 -7.92 29.81
N ALA A 132 29.32 -6.71 29.74
CA ALA A 132 28.72 -5.62 29.01
C ALA A 132 28.72 -6.07 27.55
N ALA A 133 27.55 -6.51 27.06
CA ALA A 133 27.34 -6.63 25.64
C ALA A 133 27.75 -5.30 25.02
N ASN A 134 28.79 -5.31 24.17
CA ASN A 134 29.25 -4.13 23.44
C ASN A 134 28.14 -3.69 22.47
N VAL A 135 27.17 -2.97 23.01
CA VAL A 135 26.07 -2.31 22.31
C VAL A 135 26.71 -1.18 21.51
N VAL A 136 27.08 -1.46 20.25
CA VAL A 136 27.57 -0.42 19.33
C VAL A 136 26.41 0.56 19.09
N PRO A 137 26.58 1.85 19.42
CA PRO A 137 25.54 2.87 19.25
C PRO A 137 25.36 3.22 17.76
N PRO A 138 24.18 3.71 17.37
CA PRO A 138 23.94 4.20 16.01
C PRO A 138 24.88 5.36 15.68
N PHE A 139 25.29 5.46 14.42
CA PHE A 139 26.24 6.49 13.96
C PHE A 139 25.70 7.21 12.73
N ARG A 140 25.94 8.53 12.69
CA ARG A 140 25.67 9.36 11.52
C ARG A 140 26.93 9.48 10.68
N PRO A 141 26.90 9.12 9.38
CA PRO A 141 28.02 9.31 8.47
C PRO A 141 28.53 10.74 8.49
N ASN A 142 29.85 10.90 8.44
CA ASN A 142 30.44 12.22 8.33
C ASN A 142 30.13 12.85 6.95
N VAL A 143 30.40 14.15 6.80
CA VAL A 143 30.06 14.90 5.57
C VAL A 143 30.71 14.27 4.33
N LEU A 144 31.94 13.76 4.43
CA LEU A 144 32.63 13.12 3.31
C LEU A 144 32.01 11.76 2.94
N GLN A 145 31.68 10.93 3.93
CA GLN A 145 31.01 9.63 3.73
C GLN A 145 29.61 9.81 3.14
N GLN A 146 28.87 10.79 3.64
CA GLN A 146 27.57 11.15 3.11
C GLN A 146 27.68 11.72 1.67
N ALA A 147 28.73 12.49 1.38
CA ALA A 147 28.99 12.98 0.01
C ALA A 147 29.29 11.82 -0.95
N VAL A 148 30.07 10.81 -0.54
CA VAL A 148 30.33 9.61 -1.35
C VAL A 148 29.04 8.81 -1.58
N ARG A 149 28.22 8.62 -0.55
CA ARG A 149 26.91 7.94 -0.67
C ARG A 149 25.97 8.68 -1.62
N ALA A 150 25.90 10.01 -1.51
CA ALA A 150 25.11 10.85 -2.40
C ALA A 150 25.63 10.81 -3.85
N LEU A 151 26.95 10.75 -4.06
CA LEU A 151 27.55 10.63 -5.39
C LEU A 151 27.19 9.31 -6.07
N ILE A 152 27.27 8.19 -5.34
CA ILE A 152 26.87 6.88 -5.89
C ILE A 152 25.38 6.88 -6.25
N HIS A 153 24.53 7.47 -5.39
CA HIS A 153 23.11 7.62 -5.66
C HIS A 153 22.83 8.50 -6.90
N MET A 154 23.55 9.62 -7.06
CA MET A 154 23.44 10.47 -8.24
C MET A 154 23.81 9.71 -9.51
N CYS A 155 24.91 8.95 -9.49
CA CYS A 155 25.32 8.10 -10.62
C CYS A 155 24.27 7.04 -10.96
N GLN A 156 23.70 6.38 -9.94
CA GLN A 156 22.62 5.40 -10.11
C GLN A 156 21.40 6.05 -10.78
N PHE A 157 20.98 7.22 -10.27
CA PHE A 157 19.82 7.94 -10.82
C PHE A 157 20.04 8.34 -12.28
N ALA A 158 21.23 8.87 -12.60
CA ALA A 158 21.59 9.24 -13.96
C ALA A 158 21.52 8.04 -14.92
N VAL A 159 22.15 6.92 -14.58
CA VAL A 159 22.15 5.70 -15.41
C VAL A 159 20.72 5.14 -15.57
N ALA A 160 19.92 5.10 -14.50
CA ALA A 160 18.54 4.66 -14.57
C ALA A 160 17.70 5.52 -15.52
N TYR A 161 17.93 6.84 -15.53
CA TYR A 161 17.24 7.75 -16.44
C TYR A 161 17.62 7.50 -17.90
N PHE A 162 18.88 7.23 -18.21
CA PHE A 162 19.30 6.84 -19.56
C PHE A 162 18.63 5.54 -20.03
N VAL A 163 18.53 4.53 -19.16
CA VAL A 163 17.83 3.27 -19.47
C VAL A 163 16.34 3.51 -19.72
N MET A 164 15.70 4.35 -18.90
CA MET A 164 14.30 4.74 -19.08
C MET A 164 14.08 5.49 -20.40
N LEU A 165 14.95 6.45 -20.74
CA LEU A 165 14.88 7.16 -22.02
C LEU A 165 15.00 6.20 -23.20
N LEU A 166 15.88 5.21 -23.13
CA LEU A 166 16.02 4.18 -24.17
C LEU A 166 14.76 3.32 -24.31
N ALA A 167 14.09 3.00 -23.20
CA ALA A 167 12.82 2.26 -23.23
C ALA A 167 11.68 3.04 -23.93
N MET A 168 11.68 4.37 -23.86
CA MET A 168 10.70 5.24 -24.53
C MET A 168 10.79 5.24 -26.07
N TYR A 169 11.82 4.63 -26.66
CA TYR A 169 11.90 4.43 -28.12
C TYR A 169 11.07 3.24 -28.61
N TYR A 170 10.45 2.48 -27.71
CA TYR A 170 9.58 1.33 -28.00
C TYR A 170 10.20 0.34 -29.00
N ASN A 171 11.54 0.25 -29.05
CA ASN A 171 12.26 -0.66 -29.92
C ASN A 171 12.40 -2.02 -29.22
N GLY A 172 11.78 -3.05 -29.77
CA GLY A 172 11.70 -4.35 -29.12
C GLY A 172 13.07 -4.97 -28.80
N TYR A 173 14.06 -4.79 -29.68
CA TYR A 173 15.41 -5.31 -29.45
C TYR A 173 16.10 -4.63 -28.26
N LEU A 174 16.03 -3.29 -28.16
CA LEU A 174 16.63 -2.59 -27.03
C LEU A 174 15.93 -2.93 -25.71
N ILE A 175 14.61 -3.08 -25.71
CA ILE A 175 13.84 -3.48 -24.52
C ILE A 175 14.26 -4.89 -24.06
N ILE A 176 14.39 -5.84 -24.99
CA ILE A 176 14.89 -7.19 -24.67
C ILE A 176 16.31 -7.12 -24.09
N CYS A 177 17.19 -6.29 -24.67
CA CYS A 177 18.54 -6.08 -24.15
C CYS A 177 18.55 -5.47 -22.73
N ILE A 178 17.61 -4.58 -22.40
CA ILE A 178 17.45 -4.06 -21.03
C ILE A 178 17.12 -5.19 -20.06
N PHE A 179 16.17 -6.07 -20.40
CA PHE A 179 15.80 -7.20 -19.55
C PHE A 179 16.95 -8.19 -19.38
N ILE A 180 17.65 -8.55 -20.46
CA ILE A 180 18.83 -9.42 -20.41
C ILE A 180 19.92 -8.80 -19.52
N GLY A 181 20.20 -7.51 -19.69
CA GLY A 181 21.17 -6.79 -18.86
C GLY A 181 20.79 -6.78 -17.39
N SER A 182 19.49 -6.64 -17.06
CA SER A 182 19.01 -6.68 -15.68
C SER A 182 19.21 -8.06 -15.05
N TYR A 183 18.92 -9.13 -15.82
CA TYR A 183 19.09 -10.50 -15.35
C TYR A 183 20.55 -10.83 -15.10
N ILE A 184 21.44 -10.54 -16.06
CA ILE A 184 22.88 -10.79 -15.93
C ILE A 184 23.47 -9.93 -14.81
N GLY A 185 23.07 -8.65 -14.72
CA GLY A 185 23.51 -7.74 -13.67
C GLY A 185 23.11 -8.24 -12.28
N ALA A 186 21.86 -8.65 -12.09
CA ALA A 186 21.41 -9.23 -10.84
C ALA A 186 22.16 -10.53 -10.53
N PHE A 187 22.34 -11.41 -11.52
CA PHE A 187 23.08 -12.66 -11.36
C PHE A 187 24.53 -12.45 -10.92
N LEU A 188 25.23 -11.44 -11.45
CA LEU A 188 26.63 -11.17 -11.11
C LEU A 188 26.79 -10.38 -9.81
N PHE A 189 25.96 -9.36 -9.59
CA PHE A 189 26.18 -8.38 -8.51
C PHE A 189 25.29 -8.61 -7.28
N GLN A 190 24.21 -9.39 -7.38
CA GLN A 190 23.32 -9.72 -6.26
C GLN A 190 23.52 -11.16 -5.76
N TRP A 191 24.57 -11.85 -6.21
CA TRP A 191 24.95 -13.17 -5.73
C TRP A 191 25.54 -13.10 -4.31
N GLU A 192 24.66 -12.97 -3.32
CA GLU A 192 25.02 -12.93 -1.91
C GLU A 192 24.74 -14.26 -1.22
N THR A 193 25.63 -14.64 -0.29
CA THR A 193 25.44 -15.81 0.56
C THR A 193 24.24 -15.61 1.46
N ILE A 194 23.21 -16.43 1.29
CA ILE A 194 22.04 -16.49 2.18
C ILE A 194 22.48 -17.26 3.44
N TYR A 195 22.68 -16.55 4.55
CA TYR A 195 23.00 -17.17 5.84
C TYR A 195 21.71 -17.59 6.56
N ASP A 196 21.74 -18.78 7.17
CA ASP A 196 20.64 -19.35 7.97
C ASP A 196 20.60 -18.79 9.41
N GLY A 197 20.98 -17.51 9.55
CA GLY A 197 20.78 -16.74 10.76
C GLY A 197 19.51 -15.91 10.64
N PRO A 198 19.01 -15.33 11.75
CA PRO A 198 18.10 -14.21 11.61
C PRO A 198 18.78 -13.22 10.67
N THR A 199 18.13 -12.90 9.54
CA THR A 199 18.60 -11.83 8.64
C THR A 199 18.99 -10.63 9.51
N SER A 200 19.96 -9.79 9.11
CA SER A 200 20.38 -8.68 9.99
C SER A 200 19.22 -7.80 10.51
N ALA A 201 18.06 -7.83 9.85
CA ALA A 201 16.78 -7.30 10.32
C ALA A 201 16.22 -7.93 11.63
N ALA A 202 16.43 -9.23 11.85
CA ALA A 202 15.94 -9.97 13.02
C ALA A 202 16.95 -10.01 14.19
N SER A 203 18.24 -9.72 13.95
CA SER A 203 19.26 -9.58 15.01
C SER A 203 19.17 -8.24 15.76
N GLU A 204 18.59 -7.21 15.16
CA GLU A 204 18.45 -5.88 15.75
C GLU A 204 17.22 -5.80 16.69
N ALA A 205 16.24 -6.70 16.49
CA ALA A 205 15.02 -6.83 17.29
C ALA A 205 15.22 -7.41 18.71
N THR A 206 16.43 -7.82 19.10
CA THR A 206 16.69 -8.50 20.39
C THR A 206 17.45 -7.65 21.42
N ARG A 207 17.63 -6.34 21.23
CA ARG A 207 18.05 -5.46 22.34
C ARG A 207 16.83 -5.16 23.22
N ILE A 208 16.58 -6.04 24.17
CA ILE A 208 15.59 -5.92 25.24
C ILE A 208 15.81 -4.61 26.03
N PRO A 209 14.78 -3.79 26.31
CA PRO A 209 14.87 -2.70 27.29
C PRO A 209 14.89 -3.25 28.72
N MET A 210 15.75 -2.65 29.56
CA MET A 210 15.86 -2.94 31.00
C MET A 210 14.52 -2.79 31.74
N PRO A 211 14.23 -3.60 32.78
CA PRO A 211 13.03 -3.43 33.59
C PRO A 211 13.17 -2.25 34.58
N ASN A 212 12.11 -1.43 34.66
CA ASN A 212 11.97 -0.30 35.57
C ASN A 212 11.85 -0.76 37.05
N PRO A 213 12.49 -0.07 38.02
CA PRO A 213 12.52 -0.49 39.42
C PRO A 213 11.40 0.19 40.22
N PHE A 214 10.13 -0.14 40.01
CA PHE A 214 9.06 0.24 40.94
C PHE A 214 7.89 -0.74 40.88
N SER A 215 7.98 -1.83 41.64
CA SER A 215 6.81 -2.53 42.20
C SER A 215 7.27 -3.54 43.25
N SER A 216 6.97 -3.26 44.52
CA SER A 216 7.05 -4.18 45.66
C SER A 216 5.74 -4.96 45.84
N PRO A 217 5.71 -6.04 46.65
CA PRO A 217 5.14 -7.31 46.22
C PRO A 217 3.78 -7.65 46.85
N SER A 218 3.02 -8.52 46.19
CA SER A 218 2.02 -9.36 46.86
C SER A 218 2.15 -10.81 46.42
N SER A 219 2.42 -11.63 47.42
CA SER A 219 2.41 -13.09 47.49
C SER A 219 1.26 -13.77 46.74
N SER A 220 1.54 -14.88 46.06
CA SER A 220 1.35 -16.24 46.62
C SER A 220 1.35 -17.30 45.50
N SER A 221 2.38 -18.16 45.53
CA SER A 221 2.33 -19.61 45.38
C SER A 221 0.99 -20.22 44.91
N LEU A 222 0.99 -20.96 43.79
CA LEU A 222 0.99 -22.43 43.84
C LEU A 222 1.15 -23.03 42.43
N ALA A 223 1.72 -24.23 42.42
CA ALA A 223 2.26 -24.97 41.30
C ALA A 223 1.22 -25.55 40.33
N GLN A 224 1.64 -25.77 39.09
CA GLN A 224 1.10 -26.82 38.23
C GLN A 224 1.34 -28.22 38.84
N PRO A 225 0.60 -29.25 38.40
CA PRO A 225 1.31 -30.18 37.51
C PRO A 225 0.50 -30.77 36.35
N SER A 226 1.32 -31.38 35.51
CA SER A 226 1.21 -32.16 34.28
C SER A 226 0.37 -33.46 34.31
N SER A 227 -0.19 -33.77 33.13
CA SER A 227 -0.18 -35.05 32.36
C SER A 227 -0.65 -36.39 32.95
N LEU A 228 -1.12 -37.24 32.01
CA LEU A 228 -1.45 -38.68 32.10
C LEU A 228 -2.85 -38.98 32.66
N SER A 229 -3.61 -40.01 32.28
CA SER A 229 -3.76 -40.87 31.11
C SER A 229 -4.82 -41.90 31.53
N ASP A 230 -5.70 -42.25 30.60
CA ASP A 230 -6.36 -43.55 30.48
C ASP A 230 -7.45 -44.04 31.48
N GLU A 231 -8.30 -44.86 30.87
CA GLU A 231 -9.19 -45.91 31.38
C GLU A 231 -10.63 -45.64 31.88
N SER A 232 -11.52 -46.28 31.10
CA SER A 232 -12.94 -46.56 31.22
C SER A 232 -13.38 -47.38 32.45
N ARG A 233 -14.63 -47.17 32.92
CA ARG A 233 -15.55 -48.24 33.42
C ARG A 233 -16.98 -47.73 33.73
N THR A 234 -17.92 -48.12 32.87
CA THR A 234 -19.29 -48.66 33.12
C THR A 234 -20.11 -48.31 34.38
N LEU A 235 -21.22 -47.55 34.16
CA LEU A 235 -22.67 -47.69 34.54
C LEU A 235 -23.10 -48.55 35.76
N PRO A 236 -24.26 -48.29 36.47
CA PRO A 236 -25.58 -47.96 35.88
C PRO A 236 -26.60 -47.09 36.67
N GLY A 237 -27.65 -46.65 35.96
CA GLY A 237 -29.04 -46.75 36.44
C GLY A 237 -29.74 -45.52 37.03
N LEU A 238 -30.55 -44.83 36.22
CA LEU A 238 -31.96 -44.56 36.55
C LEU A 238 -32.71 -44.16 35.27
N ASN A 239 -33.47 -45.10 34.70
CA ASN A 239 -34.57 -44.82 33.77
C ASN A 239 -35.86 -44.97 34.56
N ILE A 240 -36.87 -44.13 34.26
CA ILE A 240 -38.28 -44.56 34.11
C ILE A 240 -39.18 -43.35 33.71
N TRP A 241 -40.10 -43.64 32.76
CA TRP A 241 -41.29 -42.91 32.26
C TRP A 241 -41.13 -41.80 31.20
N LEU A 242 -41.21 -42.18 29.91
CA LEU A 242 -42.46 -42.13 29.12
C LEU A 242 -42.21 -42.59 27.67
N GLN A 243 -42.82 -43.73 27.30
CA GLN A 243 -43.00 -44.17 25.93
C GLN A 243 -44.34 -43.60 25.41
N THR A 244 -44.35 -42.97 24.22
CA THR A 244 -45.34 -43.23 23.14
C THR A 244 -45.00 -42.46 21.84
N ILE A 245 -44.43 -43.18 20.85
CA ILE A 245 -44.72 -43.23 19.38
C ILE A 245 -44.66 -41.90 18.54
N PRO A 246 -44.24 -41.86 17.23
CA PRO A 246 -43.77 -42.92 16.33
C PRO A 246 -42.38 -42.72 15.72
N THR A 247 -41.80 -43.86 15.36
CA THR A 247 -40.79 -44.06 14.32
C THR A 247 -41.16 -43.41 12.99
N THR A 248 -40.41 -42.37 12.60
CA THR A 248 -39.97 -42.04 11.23
C THR A 248 -39.28 -40.66 11.26
N PHE A 249 -38.30 -40.48 12.15
CA PHE A 249 -37.32 -39.44 11.90
C PHE A 249 -36.29 -40.06 10.95
N SER A 250 -36.49 -39.76 9.67
CA SER A 250 -35.43 -39.80 8.68
C SER A 250 -34.20 -39.22 9.36
N ILE A 251 -33.14 -40.03 9.49
CA ILE A 251 -31.79 -39.53 9.71
C ILE A 251 -31.42 -38.82 8.41
N GLN A 252 -32.07 -37.68 8.16
CA GLN A 252 -31.49 -36.61 7.39
C GLN A 252 -30.43 -36.07 8.33
N THR A 253 -29.30 -36.78 8.36
CA THR A 253 -28.02 -36.18 8.67
C THR A 253 -28.05 -34.84 7.94
N PHE A 254 -28.17 -33.74 8.70
CA PHE A 254 -27.73 -32.43 8.24
C PHE A 254 -26.22 -32.58 8.06
N ALA A 255 -25.84 -33.29 6.99
CA ALA A 255 -24.58 -33.07 6.33
C ALA A 255 -24.72 -31.63 5.84
N MET A 256 -24.33 -30.68 6.69
CA MET A 256 -23.80 -29.43 6.20
C MET A 256 -22.78 -29.86 5.16
N ALA A 257 -23.15 -29.73 3.89
CA ALA A 257 -22.21 -29.90 2.81
C ALA A 257 -21.12 -28.87 3.11
N ILE A 258 -19.98 -29.34 3.65
CA ILE A 258 -18.78 -28.55 3.77
C ILE A 258 -18.42 -28.26 2.31
N THR A 259 -18.95 -27.16 1.80
CA THR A 259 -18.56 -26.64 0.52
C THR A 259 -17.13 -26.21 0.74
N GLU A 260 -16.18 -26.99 0.22
CA GLU A 260 -14.78 -26.71 0.39
C GLU A 260 -14.50 -25.33 -0.20
N ILE A 261 -14.11 -24.38 0.66
CA ILE A 261 -13.84 -23.01 0.25
C ILE A 261 -12.45 -23.00 -0.37
N HIS A 262 -12.40 -22.72 -1.66
CA HIS A 262 -11.13 -22.68 -2.38
C HIS A 262 -10.55 -21.28 -2.25
N THR A 263 -9.38 -21.19 -1.62
CA THR A 263 -8.69 -19.91 -1.43
C THR A 263 -7.40 -19.83 -2.25
N LYS A 264 -7.13 -18.63 -2.78
CA LYS A 264 -5.93 -18.31 -3.54
C LYS A 264 -5.34 -17.01 -2.98
N LYS A 265 -4.09 -17.08 -2.51
CA LYS A 265 -3.36 -15.88 -2.07
C LYS A 265 -3.06 -14.99 -3.28
N LEU A 266 -3.30 -13.69 -3.15
CA LEU A 266 -3.01 -12.71 -4.21
C LEU A 266 -1.60 -12.11 -4.04
N SER A 267 -1.20 -11.84 -2.80
CA SER A 267 0.15 -11.39 -2.44
C SER A 267 0.58 -12.03 -1.11
N PRO A 268 1.89 -12.13 -0.79
CA PRO A 268 2.34 -12.65 0.50
C PRO A 268 1.79 -11.84 1.67
N GLY A 269 0.91 -12.44 2.48
CA GLY A 269 0.33 -11.80 3.67
C GLY A 269 -0.73 -10.72 3.40
N PHE A 270 -1.05 -10.43 2.13
CA PHE A 270 -2.01 -9.41 1.74
C PHE A 270 -2.82 -9.83 0.51
N GLY A 271 -4.14 -9.64 0.55
CA GLY A 271 -5.08 -10.08 -0.46
C GLY A 271 -5.28 -11.59 -0.52
N ILE A 272 -6.54 -12.01 -0.42
CA ILE A 272 -6.94 -13.39 -0.67
C ILE A 272 -8.19 -13.41 -1.55
N GLU A 273 -8.21 -14.34 -2.50
CA GLU A 273 -9.37 -14.64 -3.32
C GLU A 273 -10.01 -15.92 -2.82
N ALA A 274 -11.34 -15.95 -2.71
CA ALA A 274 -12.12 -17.12 -2.34
C ALA A 274 -13.19 -17.44 -3.40
N HIS A 275 -13.42 -18.73 -3.59
CA HIS A 275 -14.46 -19.28 -4.44
C HIS A 275 -15.36 -20.21 -3.61
N ASN A 276 -16.60 -20.41 -4.07
CA ASN A 276 -17.59 -21.27 -3.41
C ASN A 276 -17.87 -20.87 -1.95
N PHE A 277 -17.94 -19.56 -1.69
CA PHE A 277 -18.21 -19.06 -0.34
C PHE A 277 -19.69 -19.31 0.01
N PRO A 278 -20.00 -19.83 1.22
CA PRO A 278 -21.37 -20.08 1.62
C PRO A 278 -22.08 -18.75 1.94
N PHE A 279 -23.22 -18.48 1.32
CA PHE A 279 -24.06 -17.32 1.63
C PHE A 279 -25.53 -17.70 1.85
N GLN A 280 -25.79 -18.95 2.21
CA GLN A 280 -27.14 -19.38 2.54
C GLN A 280 -27.62 -18.66 3.82
N PRO A 281 -28.90 -18.28 3.94
CA PRO A 281 -29.40 -17.51 5.07
C PRO A 281 -29.06 -18.09 6.45
N ASP A 282 -29.02 -19.42 6.57
CA ASP A 282 -28.67 -20.15 7.80
C ASP A 282 -27.16 -20.21 8.10
N THR A 283 -26.32 -19.78 7.15
CA THR A 283 -24.84 -19.80 7.25
C THR A 283 -24.21 -18.41 7.39
N LEU A 284 -24.98 -17.31 7.33
CA LEU A 284 -24.44 -15.95 7.28
C LEU A 284 -23.54 -15.60 8.47
N ASP A 285 -23.86 -16.08 9.68
CA ASP A 285 -23.01 -15.91 10.87
C ASP A 285 -21.64 -16.59 10.73
N GLN A 286 -21.60 -17.77 10.12
CA GLN A 286 -20.36 -18.49 9.87
C GLN A 286 -19.55 -17.79 8.78
N SER A 287 -20.23 -17.35 7.72
CA SER A 287 -19.66 -16.61 6.61
C SER A 287 -19.03 -15.29 7.08
N ALA A 288 -19.71 -14.54 7.95
CA ALA A 288 -19.21 -13.31 8.54
C ALA A 288 -17.93 -13.54 9.36
N ARG A 289 -17.90 -14.56 10.23
CA ARG A 289 -16.69 -14.91 11.00
C ARG A 289 -15.52 -15.29 10.08
N LEU A 290 -15.79 -16.07 9.04
CA LEU A 290 -14.76 -16.45 8.09
C LEU A 290 -14.23 -15.24 7.32
N ILE A 291 -15.11 -14.31 6.92
CA ILE A 291 -14.70 -13.02 6.32
C ILE A 291 -13.79 -12.26 7.29
N GLN A 292 -14.18 -12.13 8.56
CA GLN A 292 -13.38 -11.44 9.58
C GLN A 292 -12.00 -12.09 9.76
N ASP A 293 -11.92 -13.41 9.85
CA ASP A 293 -10.65 -14.13 10.00
C ASP A 293 -9.73 -13.96 8.78
N LEU A 294 -10.30 -14.07 7.59
CA LEU A 294 -9.56 -13.90 6.34
C LEU A 294 -9.08 -12.46 6.17
N VAL A 295 -9.95 -11.46 6.41
CA VAL A 295 -9.59 -10.04 6.30
C VAL A 295 -8.60 -9.63 7.39
N LYS A 296 -8.75 -10.08 8.62
CA LYS A 296 -7.79 -9.84 9.72
C LYS A 296 -6.38 -10.26 9.31
N LYS A 297 -6.24 -11.41 8.66
CA LYS A 297 -4.95 -11.95 8.22
C LYS A 297 -4.46 -11.30 6.93
N HIS A 298 -5.32 -11.20 5.92
CA HIS A 298 -4.95 -10.85 4.54
C HIS A 298 -5.27 -9.40 4.15
N GLY A 299 -5.84 -8.57 5.03
CA GLY A 299 -6.16 -7.17 4.74
C GLY A 299 -7.41 -6.96 3.88
N PHE A 300 -7.57 -7.73 2.79
CA PHE A 300 -8.80 -7.73 1.98
C PHE A 300 -9.12 -9.13 1.41
N LEU A 301 -10.39 -9.35 1.08
CA LEU A 301 -10.93 -10.60 0.56
C LEU A 301 -11.75 -10.33 -0.72
N VAL A 302 -11.43 -11.06 -1.79
CA VAL A 302 -12.20 -11.06 -3.05
C VAL A 302 -13.01 -12.34 -3.11
N ILE A 303 -14.34 -12.22 -3.12
CA ILE A 303 -15.23 -13.38 -3.22
C ILE A 303 -15.76 -13.46 -4.65
N ARG A 304 -15.33 -14.48 -5.39
CA ARG A 304 -15.73 -14.66 -6.78
C ARG A 304 -17.09 -15.34 -6.86
N LYS A 305 -17.92 -14.87 -7.79
CA LYS A 305 -19.25 -15.43 -8.07
C LYS A 305 -20.08 -15.58 -6.79
N SER A 306 -20.12 -14.52 -5.97
CA SER A 306 -20.81 -14.53 -4.68
C SER A 306 -22.30 -14.84 -4.80
N GLY A 307 -22.94 -14.43 -5.90
CA GLY A 307 -24.38 -14.60 -6.10
C GLY A 307 -25.23 -13.78 -5.13
N LEU A 308 -24.62 -12.81 -4.43
CA LEU A 308 -25.33 -11.92 -3.52
C LEU A 308 -26.23 -10.96 -4.31
N THR A 309 -27.40 -10.71 -3.74
CA THR A 309 -28.34 -9.64 -4.08
C THR A 309 -28.17 -8.48 -3.09
N ASP A 310 -28.83 -7.35 -3.33
CA ASP A 310 -28.83 -6.21 -2.40
C ASP A 310 -29.33 -6.63 -1.01
N GLU A 311 -30.40 -7.42 -0.95
CA GLU A 311 -31.01 -7.92 0.29
C GLU A 311 -30.01 -8.76 1.10
N THR A 312 -29.38 -9.73 0.43
CA THR A 312 -28.47 -10.70 1.07
C THR A 312 -27.11 -10.07 1.38
N HIS A 313 -26.68 -9.08 0.59
CA HIS A 313 -25.52 -8.26 0.87
C HIS A 313 -25.70 -7.46 2.16
N VAL A 314 -26.83 -6.75 2.31
CA VAL A 314 -27.15 -6.00 3.54
C VAL A 314 -27.32 -6.96 4.72
N ALA A 315 -27.99 -8.10 4.53
CA ALA A 315 -28.15 -9.10 5.59
C ALA A 315 -26.79 -9.61 6.09
N LEU A 316 -25.87 -10.00 5.19
CA LEU A 316 -24.52 -10.42 5.54
C LEU A 316 -23.74 -9.32 6.27
N ALA A 317 -23.83 -8.07 5.80
CA ALA A 317 -23.11 -6.95 6.41
C ALA A 317 -23.54 -6.73 7.87
N ARG A 318 -24.82 -6.94 8.23
CA ARG A 318 -25.30 -6.84 9.62
C ARG A 318 -24.62 -7.85 10.57
N HIS A 319 -24.15 -8.98 10.06
CA HIS A 319 -23.39 -9.96 10.85
C HIS A 319 -21.93 -9.53 11.08
N LEU A 320 -21.42 -8.55 10.33
CA LEU A 320 -20.08 -7.97 10.54
C LEU A 320 -20.08 -6.80 11.53
N GLY A 321 -21.24 -6.17 11.75
CA GLY A 321 -21.41 -5.09 12.71
C GLY A 321 -22.59 -4.17 12.42
N GLU A 322 -22.65 -3.06 13.13
CA GLU A 322 -23.61 -1.98 12.85
C GLU A 322 -23.33 -1.33 11.49
N LEU A 323 -24.39 -1.03 10.73
CA LEU A 323 -24.29 -0.46 9.39
C LEU A 323 -24.41 1.07 9.44
N ASP A 324 -23.59 1.73 8.62
CA ASP A 324 -23.79 3.13 8.27
C ASP A 324 -24.92 3.26 7.24
N ASP A 325 -25.63 4.40 7.24
CA ASP A 325 -26.71 4.67 6.30
C ASP A 325 -26.54 6.00 5.55
N VAL A 326 -27.21 6.12 4.40
CA VAL A 326 -27.12 7.30 3.52
C VAL A 326 -28.08 8.42 3.89
N LYS A 327 -28.87 8.28 4.97
CA LYS A 327 -29.90 9.27 5.33
C LYS A 327 -29.37 10.70 5.48
N PRO A 328 -28.15 10.95 6.02
CA PRO A 328 -27.59 12.30 6.05
C PRO A 328 -27.40 12.90 4.65
N TYR A 329 -26.96 12.09 3.68
CA TYR A 329 -26.80 12.53 2.28
C TYR A 329 -28.15 12.76 1.59
N ASN A 330 -29.14 11.91 1.89
CA ASN A 330 -30.50 12.07 1.37
C ASN A 330 -31.13 13.39 1.84
N LYS A 331 -30.96 13.71 3.14
CA LYS A 331 -31.38 15.00 3.71
C LYS A 331 -30.65 16.19 3.08
N ALA A 332 -29.40 16.01 2.65
CA ALA A 332 -28.62 17.01 1.92
C ALA A 332 -28.98 17.12 0.43
N GLY A 333 -30.02 16.40 -0.03
CA GLY A 333 -30.54 16.48 -1.40
C GLY A 333 -29.98 15.44 -2.36
N ARG A 334 -29.19 14.47 -1.90
CA ARG A 334 -28.74 13.36 -2.75
C ARG A 334 -29.90 12.39 -2.97
N ILE A 335 -30.14 12.01 -4.21
CA ILE A 335 -31.12 10.98 -4.55
C ILE A 335 -30.47 9.61 -4.33
N ASN A 336 -31.04 8.80 -3.44
CA ASN A 336 -30.66 7.40 -3.32
C ASN A 336 -31.43 6.59 -4.37
N ARG A 337 -30.70 5.97 -5.30
CA ARG A 337 -31.26 5.11 -6.35
C ARG A 337 -31.50 3.69 -5.84
N LEU A 338 -30.78 3.27 -4.80
CA LEU A 338 -30.83 1.91 -4.28
C LEU A 338 -31.98 1.74 -3.29
N GLN A 339 -32.47 0.51 -3.18
CA GLN A 339 -33.64 0.18 -2.34
C GLN A 339 -33.36 0.32 -0.83
N TYR A 340 -32.11 0.11 -0.42
CA TYR A 340 -31.69 0.11 0.98
C TYR A 340 -30.89 1.37 1.31
N ASP A 341 -31.20 2.01 2.43
CA ASP A 341 -30.46 3.19 2.91
C ASP A 341 -29.04 2.81 3.38
N GLU A 342 -28.79 1.54 3.70
CA GLU A 342 -27.48 1.03 4.08
C GLU A 342 -26.55 0.78 2.88
N LEU A 343 -27.04 0.93 1.64
CA LEU A 343 -26.24 0.79 0.44
C LEU A 343 -25.81 2.14 -0.11
N PHE A 344 -24.50 2.30 -0.31
CA PHE A 344 -23.92 3.50 -0.90
C PHE A 344 -23.67 3.30 -2.40
N ASP A 345 -24.38 4.06 -3.24
CA ASP A 345 -24.19 4.00 -4.69
C ASP A 345 -22.88 4.72 -5.09
N VAL A 346 -21.84 3.93 -5.35
CA VAL A 346 -20.55 4.37 -5.93
C VAL A 346 -20.50 4.21 -7.46
N GLY A 347 -21.62 3.85 -8.10
CA GLY A 347 -21.73 3.72 -9.54
C GLY A 347 -21.73 5.07 -10.27
N ASN A 348 -21.38 5.01 -11.55
CA ASN A 348 -21.43 6.14 -12.49
C ASN A 348 -22.75 6.18 -13.29
N ILE A 349 -23.84 5.71 -12.68
CA ILE A 349 -25.18 5.66 -13.28
C ILE A 349 -26.12 6.62 -12.52
N GLU A 350 -26.90 7.39 -13.27
CA GLU A 350 -27.95 8.28 -12.77
C GLU A 350 -29.24 7.53 -12.43
N ALA A 351 -30.18 8.20 -11.77
CA ALA A 351 -31.45 7.59 -11.37
C ALA A 351 -32.31 7.11 -12.56
N ASP A 352 -32.13 7.73 -13.73
CA ASP A 352 -32.81 7.35 -14.98
C ASP A 352 -32.07 6.25 -15.78
N GLY A 353 -30.93 5.76 -15.28
CA GLY A 353 -30.11 4.76 -15.94
C GLY A 353 -29.07 5.32 -16.92
N SER A 354 -28.99 6.64 -17.12
CA SER A 354 -27.96 7.26 -17.94
C SER A 354 -26.60 7.31 -17.23
N ILE A 355 -25.52 7.50 -17.99
CA ILE A 355 -24.17 7.64 -17.43
C ILE A 355 -23.99 9.06 -16.89
N VAL A 356 -23.42 9.17 -15.69
CA VAL A 356 -23.12 10.45 -15.03
C VAL A 356 -22.20 11.30 -15.94
N ASP A 357 -22.60 12.54 -16.21
CA ASP A 357 -21.77 13.49 -16.96
C ASP A 357 -20.45 13.76 -16.20
N PRO A 358 -19.27 13.55 -16.81
CA PRO A 358 -17.96 13.83 -16.20
C PRO A 358 -17.80 15.26 -15.67
N LYS A 359 -18.54 16.24 -16.21
CA LYS A 359 -18.50 17.64 -15.76
C LYS A 359 -19.50 17.95 -14.65
N SER A 360 -20.39 17.02 -14.31
CA SER A 360 -21.37 17.22 -13.25
C SER A 360 -20.70 17.35 -11.88
N PRO A 361 -21.31 18.09 -10.93
CA PRO A 361 -20.83 18.14 -9.55
C PRO A 361 -20.69 16.76 -8.90
N ARG A 362 -21.54 15.79 -9.29
CA ARG A 362 -21.48 14.40 -8.82
C ARG A 362 -20.20 13.71 -9.29
N ALA A 363 -19.88 13.77 -10.59
CA ALA A 363 -18.64 13.19 -11.12
C ALA A 363 -17.40 13.85 -10.50
N GLN A 364 -17.38 15.18 -10.43
CA GLN A 364 -16.27 15.93 -9.84
C GLN A 364 -16.04 15.57 -8.37
N ALA A 365 -17.11 15.41 -7.58
CA ALA A 365 -17.01 14.93 -6.21
C ALA A 365 -16.55 13.47 -6.11
N GLY A 366 -16.92 12.63 -7.08
CA GLY A 366 -16.56 11.21 -7.16
C GLY A 366 -15.10 10.95 -7.53
N LEU A 367 -14.40 11.91 -8.14
CA LEU A 367 -12.97 11.79 -8.46
C LEU A 367 -12.10 11.55 -7.22
N GLY A 368 -12.58 11.92 -6.03
CA GLY A 368 -11.90 11.61 -4.76
C GLY A 368 -11.65 10.11 -4.55
N ASN A 369 -12.50 9.24 -5.10
CA ASN A 369 -12.34 7.78 -5.00
C ASN A 369 -11.15 7.24 -5.80
N ALA A 370 -10.61 8.02 -6.74
CA ALA A 370 -9.42 7.65 -7.50
C ALA A 370 -8.10 7.88 -6.72
N LEU A 371 -8.17 8.53 -5.56
CA LEU A 371 -7.04 8.71 -4.66
C LEU A 371 -6.96 7.53 -3.68
N PHE A 372 -5.76 7.19 -3.21
CA PHE A 372 -5.63 6.28 -2.06
C PHE A 372 -6.31 6.90 -0.83
N HIS A 373 -7.25 6.17 -0.25
CA HIS A 373 -8.02 6.61 0.91
C HIS A 373 -8.44 5.43 1.79
N VAL A 374 -8.91 5.76 2.99
CA VAL A 374 -9.64 4.86 3.88
C VAL A 374 -11.04 5.43 4.05
N ASP A 375 -12.04 4.59 3.79
CA ASP A 375 -13.45 4.95 3.86
C ASP A 375 -13.81 5.55 5.23
N SER A 376 -14.60 6.63 5.19
CA SER A 376 -15.09 7.32 6.38
C SER A 376 -14.01 7.78 7.36
N SER A 377 -12.74 7.91 6.94
CA SER A 377 -11.66 8.41 7.82
C SER A 377 -11.88 9.85 8.30
N PHE A 378 -12.69 10.64 7.59
CA PHE A 378 -13.12 11.97 7.99
C PHE A 378 -14.20 11.98 9.08
N ASN A 379 -14.81 10.83 9.42
CA ASN A 379 -15.78 10.71 10.50
C ASN A 379 -15.08 10.44 11.84
N PRO A 380 -15.67 10.87 12.98
CA PRO A 380 -15.17 10.51 14.31
C PRO A 380 -15.20 9.00 14.58
N ARG A 381 -16.29 8.33 14.14
CA ARG A 381 -16.40 6.86 14.12
C ARG A 381 -16.04 6.39 12.71
N ARG A 382 -14.94 5.65 12.57
CA ARG A 382 -14.50 5.12 11.27
C ARG A 382 -15.26 3.84 10.92
N ALA A 383 -15.38 3.60 9.63
CA ALA A 383 -15.82 2.30 9.12
C ALA A 383 -14.80 1.22 9.49
N GLY A 384 -15.29 0.07 9.95
CA GLY A 384 -14.44 -1.09 10.25
C GLY A 384 -14.21 -1.99 9.02
N TYR A 385 -15.25 -2.16 8.21
CA TYR A 385 -15.23 -2.93 6.97
C TYR A 385 -15.99 -2.19 5.89
N SER A 386 -15.50 -2.29 4.65
CA SER A 386 -16.22 -1.87 3.45
C SER A 386 -16.48 -3.10 2.60
N MET A 387 -17.74 -3.26 2.17
CA MET A 387 -18.15 -4.35 1.29
C MET A 387 -18.66 -3.77 -0.02
N LEU A 388 -18.03 -4.19 -1.13
CA LEU A 388 -18.37 -3.72 -2.46
C LEU A 388 -18.91 -4.89 -3.29
N LEU A 389 -20.17 -4.79 -3.70
CA LEU A 389 -20.82 -5.73 -4.61
C LEU A 389 -20.83 -5.14 -6.03
N ALA A 390 -20.21 -5.85 -6.98
CA ALA A 390 -20.20 -5.45 -8.38
C ALA A 390 -21.46 -5.96 -9.09
N HIS A 391 -22.29 -5.06 -9.61
CA HIS A 391 -23.46 -5.38 -10.43
C HIS A 391 -23.12 -5.40 -11.93
N GLU A 392 -22.41 -4.36 -12.38
CA GLU A 392 -21.96 -4.22 -13.76
C GLU A 392 -20.52 -3.73 -13.75
N LEU A 393 -19.68 -4.40 -14.54
CA LEU A 393 -18.27 -4.03 -14.68
C LEU A 393 -18.12 -3.14 -15.93
N PRO A 394 -17.19 -2.17 -15.90
CA PRO A 394 -16.90 -1.39 -17.10
C PRO A 394 -16.35 -2.31 -18.21
N PRO A 395 -16.52 -1.94 -19.50
CA PRO A 395 -16.06 -2.76 -20.61
C PRO A 395 -14.57 -3.11 -20.48
N GLN A 396 -14.21 -4.32 -20.90
CA GLN A 396 -12.84 -4.80 -20.78
C GLN A 396 -11.86 -3.83 -21.46
N GLY A 397 -10.79 -3.46 -20.75
CA GLY A 397 -9.75 -2.55 -21.23
C GLY A 397 -10.02 -1.05 -20.96
N THR A 398 -11.15 -0.70 -20.35
CA THR A 398 -11.48 0.71 -20.02
C THR A 398 -11.03 1.15 -18.62
N GLY A 399 -10.37 0.27 -17.86
CA GLY A 399 -9.88 0.56 -16.50
C GLY A 399 -10.90 0.20 -15.42
N GLY A 400 -10.94 0.98 -14.34
CA GLY A 400 -11.86 0.76 -13.21
C GLY A 400 -11.43 -0.32 -12.22
N SER A 401 -10.14 -0.67 -12.20
CA SER A 401 -9.61 -1.57 -11.17
C SER A 401 -9.56 -0.88 -9.81
N THR A 402 -9.80 -1.63 -8.74
CA THR A 402 -9.61 -1.17 -7.37
C THR A 402 -8.25 -1.63 -6.87
N GLU A 403 -7.39 -0.69 -6.52
CA GLU A 403 -6.08 -0.95 -5.94
C GLU A 403 -6.15 -0.96 -4.41
N PHE A 404 -5.39 -1.84 -3.77
CA PHE A 404 -5.31 -1.96 -2.31
C PHE A 404 -3.86 -1.81 -1.86
N CYS A 405 -3.64 -1.12 -0.74
CA CYS A 405 -2.32 -0.95 -0.12
C CYS A 405 -2.35 -1.47 1.33
N ASP A 406 -1.35 -2.25 1.73
CA ASP A 406 -1.23 -2.74 3.11
C ASP A 406 -0.47 -1.73 3.98
N THR A 407 -1.19 -0.91 4.73
CA THR A 407 -0.55 0.09 5.62
C THR A 407 0.19 -0.54 6.80
N ARG A 408 -0.06 -1.82 7.10
CA ARG A 408 0.72 -2.60 8.09
C ARG A 408 2.10 -2.95 7.53
N ALA A 409 2.14 -3.35 6.25
CA ALA A 409 3.42 -3.58 5.57
C ALA A 409 4.18 -2.26 5.34
N ALA A 410 3.47 -1.17 5.08
CA ALA A 410 4.07 0.16 5.01
C ALA A 410 4.74 0.56 6.33
N TRP A 411 4.07 0.34 7.47
CA TRP A 411 4.67 0.51 8.80
C TRP A 411 5.92 -0.35 8.97
N ASP A 412 5.82 -1.65 8.68
CA ASP A 412 6.95 -2.58 8.86
C ASP A 412 8.18 -2.18 8.03
N GLY A 413 7.95 -1.58 6.85
CA GLY A 413 8.98 -1.08 5.94
C GLY A 413 9.59 0.28 6.28
N LEU A 414 9.09 0.99 7.30
CA LEU A 414 9.73 2.22 7.78
C LEU A 414 11.07 1.91 8.48
N ASP A 415 12.00 2.86 8.44
CA ASP A 415 13.21 2.77 9.25
C ASP A 415 12.90 2.93 10.75
N GLU A 416 13.77 2.39 11.60
CA GLU A 416 13.54 2.37 13.05
C GLU A 416 13.56 3.77 13.67
N ASP A 417 14.33 4.69 13.12
CA ASP A 417 14.36 6.09 13.55
C ASP A 417 12.99 6.77 13.31
N MET A 418 12.38 6.56 12.15
CA MET A 418 11.03 7.04 11.83
C MET A 418 9.97 6.35 12.69
N LYS A 419 10.06 5.03 12.89
CA LYS A 419 9.12 4.32 13.78
C LYS A 419 9.20 4.87 15.20
N ALA A 420 10.40 5.11 15.71
CA ALA A 420 10.63 5.71 17.02
C ALA A 420 10.06 7.13 17.08
N GLU A 421 10.34 7.98 16.07
CA GLU A 421 9.81 9.34 16.00
C GLU A 421 8.27 9.35 16.00
N LEU A 422 7.66 8.56 15.13
CA LEU A 422 6.20 8.54 14.99
C LEU A 422 5.51 8.01 16.25
N THR A 423 6.13 7.04 16.92
CA THR A 423 5.62 6.48 18.18
C THR A 423 5.82 7.44 19.35
N GLU A 424 6.97 8.10 19.45
CA GLU A 424 7.29 9.06 20.52
C GLU A 424 6.42 10.31 20.41
N LYS A 425 6.25 10.84 19.20
CA LYS A 425 5.49 12.07 18.97
C LYS A 425 3.97 11.86 18.95
N ASP A 426 3.50 10.62 18.81
CA ASP A 426 2.08 10.22 18.81
C ASP A 426 1.20 11.14 17.94
N TYR A 427 1.65 11.38 16.70
CA TYR A 427 1.01 12.34 15.81
C TYR A 427 -0.46 12.01 15.57
N VAL A 428 -1.28 13.07 15.47
CA VAL A 428 -2.70 12.98 15.12
C VAL A 428 -2.90 13.59 13.73
N ALA A 429 -3.31 12.76 12.78
CA ALA A 429 -3.68 13.18 11.44
C ALA A 429 -5.08 13.80 11.44
N CYS A 430 -5.24 14.89 10.68
CA CYS A 430 -6.52 15.54 10.44
C CYS A 430 -7.05 15.11 9.06
N HIS A 431 -8.22 14.47 9.02
CA HIS A 431 -8.85 13.92 7.84
C HIS A 431 -10.03 14.77 7.40
N SER A 432 -10.06 15.18 6.13
CA SER A 432 -11.13 15.98 5.56
C SER A 432 -11.57 15.44 4.20
N ILE A 433 -12.87 15.22 4.04
CA ILE A 433 -13.46 14.88 2.74
C ILE A 433 -13.32 16.04 1.74
N LEU A 434 -13.27 17.28 2.21
CA LEU A 434 -13.08 18.44 1.34
C LEU A 434 -11.63 18.52 0.84
N HIS A 435 -10.67 18.07 1.66
CA HIS A 435 -9.28 17.95 1.24
C HIS A 435 -9.14 16.95 0.09
N SER A 436 -9.73 15.75 0.19
CA SER A 436 -9.67 14.76 -0.89
C SER A 436 -10.38 15.22 -2.17
N LYS A 437 -11.57 15.86 -2.03
CA LYS A 437 -12.30 16.44 -3.17
C LYS A 437 -11.50 17.53 -3.87
N LYS A 438 -10.89 18.46 -3.12
CA LYS A 438 -10.05 19.53 -3.68
C LYS A 438 -8.78 18.99 -4.34
N LEU A 439 -8.16 17.96 -3.77
CA LEU A 439 -6.99 17.32 -4.36
C LEU A 439 -7.33 16.64 -5.69
N ALA A 440 -8.48 15.95 -5.77
CA ALA A 440 -8.91 15.24 -6.97
C ALA A 440 -9.49 16.15 -8.06
N ALA A 441 -10.16 17.25 -7.70
CA ALA A 441 -10.82 18.18 -8.61
C ALA A 441 -10.52 19.65 -8.23
N PRO A 442 -9.26 20.09 -8.38
CA PRO A 442 -8.80 21.38 -7.84
C PRO A 442 -9.53 22.58 -8.43
N GLU A 443 -9.89 22.55 -9.71
CA GLU A 443 -10.63 23.64 -10.35
C GLU A 443 -12.06 23.77 -9.82
N HIS A 444 -12.74 22.64 -9.60
CA HIS A 444 -14.13 22.63 -9.12
C HIS A 444 -14.24 23.09 -7.66
N PHE A 445 -13.24 22.73 -6.84
CA PHE A 445 -13.20 23.05 -5.40
C PHE A 445 -12.19 24.17 -5.06
N ALA A 446 -11.81 25.01 -6.02
CA ALA A 446 -10.78 26.04 -5.85
C ALA A 446 -11.07 27.01 -4.70
N ASN A 447 -12.35 27.37 -4.54
CA ASN A 447 -12.82 28.35 -3.55
C ASN A 447 -13.09 27.75 -2.17
N ILE A 448 -12.89 26.45 -1.97
CA ILE A 448 -13.10 25.78 -0.69
C ILE A 448 -11.75 25.64 0.01
N GLU A 449 -11.65 26.15 1.23
CA GLU A 449 -10.49 25.89 2.09
C GLU A 449 -10.83 24.79 3.10
N PRO A 450 -10.25 23.56 2.96
CA PRO A 450 -10.61 22.45 3.84
C PRO A 450 -10.39 22.75 5.33
N ALA A 451 -9.42 23.61 5.66
CA ALA A 451 -9.13 24.02 7.04
C ALA A 451 -10.28 24.77 7.74
N ASP A 452 -11.20 25.37 6.99
CA ASP A 452 -12.34 26.10 7.52
C ASP A 452 -13.48 25.17 8.00
N TYR A 453 -13.35 23.85 7.77
CA TYR A 453 -14.37 22.86 8.08
C TYR A 453 -13.87 21.83 9.11
N PRO A 454 -14.78 21.20 9.88
CA PRO A 454 -14.41 20.15 10.82
C PRO A 454 -13.65 19.01 10.13
N MET A 455 -12.63 18.51 10.81
CA MET A 455 -11.83 17.37 10.37
C MET A 455 -11.91 16.22 11.37
N GLY A 456 -11.99 14.99 10.86
CA GLY A 456 -11.78 13.79 11.66
C GLY A 456 -10.35 13.77 12.19
N ARG A 457 -10.15 13.34 13.43
CA ARG A 457 -8.83 13.30 14.06
C ARG A 457 -8.52 11.88 14.48
N HIS A 458 -7.47 11.33 13.88
CA HIS A 458 -7.06 9.94 14.11
C HIS A 458 -5.56 9.89 14.32
N LYS A 459 -5.10 9.01 15.20
CA LYS A 459 -3.65 8.78 15.35
C LYS A 459 -3.06 8.36 14.00
N LEU A 460 -1.91 8.89 13.65
CA LEU A 460 -1.19 8.53 12.43
C LEU A 460 -0.64 7.10 12.50
N VAL A 461 -0.36 6.60 13.70
CA VAL A 461 0.09 5.23 13.90
C VAL A 461 -0.86 4.55 14.87
N GLN A 462 -1.38 3.39 14.49
CA GLN A 462 -2.36 2.68 15.31
C GLN A 462 -2.10 1.19 15.35
N LYS A 463 -2.46 0.58 16.47
CA LYS A 463 -2.50 -0.87 16.58
C LYS A 463 -3.82 -1.38 16.01
N HIS A 464 -3.74 -2.24 15.01
CA HIS A 464 -4.90 -3.00 14.55
C HIS A 464 -5.18 -4.13 15.54
N GLU A 465 -6.00 -3.85 16.56
CA GLU A 465 -6.23 -4.70 17.73
C GLU A 465 -6.51 -6.17 17.39
N ALA A 466 -7.37 -6.43 16.40
CA ALA A 466 -7.72 -7.79 16.02
C ALA A 466 -6.50 -8.63 15.57
N SER A 467 -5.52 -8.00 14.89
CA SER A 467 -4.31 -8.66 14.41
C SER A 467 -3.09 -8.48 15.30
N GLY A 468 -3.11 -7.49 16.20
CA GLY A 468 -1.96 -7.07 17.00
C GLY A 468 -0.85 -6.31 16.23
N ARG A 469 -0.97 -6.14 14.90
CA ARG A 469 0.00 -5.41 14.08
C ARG A 469 -0.20 -3.91 14.15
N MET A 470 0.88 -3.16 14.04
CA MET A 470 0.85 -1.71 13.84
C MET A 470 0.47 -1.38 12.40
N ASN A 471 -0.16 -0.23 12.20
CA ASN A 471 -0.52 0.33 10.90
C ASN A 471 -0.26 1.84 10.89
N LEU A 472 -0.11 2.36 9.67
CA LEU A 472 -0.22 3.79 9.34
C LEU A 472 -1.66 4.14 9.02
#